data_AF-A0A6P8E4R3-F1
#
_entry.id   AF-A0A6P8E4R3-F1
#
_cell.length_a   1.000
_cell.length_b   1.000
_cell.length_c   1.000
_cell.angle_alpha   90.00
_cell.angle_beta   90.00
_cell.angle_gamma   90.00
#
_symmetry.space_group_name_H-M   'P 1'
#
loop_
_entity.id
_entity.type
_entity.pdbx_description
1 polymer ?
#
loop_
_entity_poly.entity_id
_entity_poly.type
_entity_poly.pdbx_seq_one_letter_code
_entity_poly.pdbx_strand_id
1 'polypeptide(L)'
;MQLGIDPTRQPQHAGELVVVLSSSIRQLTLSKSCLDEDSMGLLGRALPKLAVLRLFAESYTGSKMRCTGFPELRILKLWKLKNLEEVIVESGDMSNLHEMEIRECPMMKKFPRVKHLGMLKELTLTNVLEDLVKDVERNLDNQNTYCRKNNGNAAFLIKVS
;
A
#
# COMPACT_ATOMS: atom_id res chain seq x y z
N MET A 1 44.54 -18.53 -30.59
CA MET A 1 44.08 -19.01 -29.27
C MET A 1 42.76 -18.32 -28.98
N GLN A 2 41.64 -19.00 -29.19
CA GLN A 2 40.31 -18.46 -28.92
C GLN A 2 40.02 -18.64 -27.43
N LEU A 3 39.83 -17.55 -26.69
CA LEU A 3 39.39 -17.59 -25.30
C LEU A 3 37.98 -18.19 -25.28
N GLY A 4 37.86 -19.43 -24.79
CA GLY A 4 36.57 -20.09 -24.61
C GLY A 4 35.76 -19.35 -23.54
N ILE A 5 34.66 -18.72 -23.95
CA ILE A 5 33.64 -18.26 -23.01
C ILE A 5 32.79 -19.49 -22.68
N ASP A 6 32.92 -19.99 -21.45
CA ASP A 6 32.09 -21.09 -20.94
C ASP A 6 30.62 -20.61 -20.82
N PRO A 7 29.69 -21.19 -21.60
CA PRO A 7 28.29 -20.78 -21.61
C PRO A 7 27.51 -21.18 -20.35
N THR A 8 28.14 -21.85 -19.37
CA THR A 8 27.49 -22.28 -18.12
C THR A 8 27.71 -21.34 -16.93
N ARG A 9 28.50 -20.27 -17.07
CA ARG A 9 28.65 -19.25 -16.02
C ARG A 9 27.36 -18.44 -15.88
N GLN A 10 26.45 -18.88 -14.99
CA GLN A 10 25.35 -18.06 -14.49
C GLN A 10 25.90 -16.73 -13.93
N PRO A 11 25.17 -15.61 -14.09
CA PRO A 11 25.59 -14.33 -13.53
C PRO A 11 25.52 -14.37 -12.00
N GLN A 12 26.62 -14.79 -11.38
CA GLN A 12 26.78 -15.04 -9.94
C GLN A 12 26.48 -13.80 -9.09
N HIS A 13 26.59 -12.62 -9.68
CA HIS A 13 26.42 -11.33 -9.01
C HIS A 13 25.05 -10.69 -9.26
N ALA A 14 24.24 -11.19 -10.22
CA ALA A 14 22.92 -10.62 -10.48
C ALA A 14 21.94 -10.94 -9.34
N GLY A 15 21.95 -12.17 -8.81
CA GLY A 15 21.13 -12.56 -7.67
C GLY A 15 21.51 -11.81 -6.38
N GLU A 16 22.80 -11.65 -6.13
CA GLU A 16 23.31 -10.91 -4.97
C GLU A 16 22.99 -9.41 -5.05
N LEU A 17 23.15 -8.79 -6.22
CA LEU A 17 22.76 -7.40 -6.46
C LEU A 17 21.24 -7.20 -6.30
N VAL A 18 20.41 -8.14 -6.78
CA VAL A 18 18.95 -8.11 -6.60
C VAL A 18 18.57 -8.19 -5.12
N VAL A 19 19.25 -9.03 -4.31
CA VAL A 19 19.02 -9.15 -2.85
C VAL A 19 19.48 -7.91 -2.09
N VAL A 20 20.59 -7.29 -2.49
CA VAL A 20 21.08 -6.04 -1.87
C VAL A 20 20.16 -4.86 -2.20
N LEU A 21 19.68 -4.78 -3.44
CA LEU A 21 18.70 -3.77 -3.85
C LEU A 21 17.37 -3.96 -3.11
N SER A 22 16.87 -5.20 -3.02
CA SER A 22 15.59 -5.48 -2.36
C SER A 22 15.61 -5.21 -0.84
N SER A 23 16.77 -5.35 -0.20
CA SER A 23 16.96 -5.15 1.24
C SER A 23 17.33 -3.72 1.67
N SER A 24 17.44 -2.78 0.73
CA SER A 24 17.75 -1.36 0.98
C SER A 24 16.64 -0.39 0.57
N ILE A 25 15.71 -0.82 -0.30
CA ILE A 25 14.59 0.01 -0.74
C ILE A 25 13.66 0.33 0.44
N ARG A 26 13.60 1.61 0.79
CA ARG A 26 12.70 2.14 1.83
C ARG A 26 11.48 2.86 1.26
N GLN A 27 11.54 3.31 0.02
CA GLN A 27 10.43 4.01 -0.62
C GLN A 27 10.24 3.51 -2.05
N LEU A 28 8.99 3.21 -2.41
CA LEU A 28 8.64 2.76 -3.74
C LEU A 28 7.39 3.50 -4.21
N THR A 29 7.44 3.97 -5.45
CA THR A 29 6.30 4.55 -6.16
C THR A 29 6.10 3.79 -7.45
N LEU A 30 4.90 3.25 -7.64
CA LEU A 30 4.50 2.54 -8.84
C LEU A 30 3.38 3.29 -9.52
N SER A 31 3.46 3.39 -10.84
CA SER A 31 2.42 3.97 -11.68
C SER A 31 2.26 3.12 -12.94
N LYS A 32 1.01 2.84 -13.33
CA LYS A 32 0.68 2.04 -14.53
C LYS A 32 1.41 0.69 -14.60
N SER A 33 1.71 0.13 -13.43
CA SER A 33 2.43 -1.14 -13.28
C SER A 33 1.52 -2.36 -13.32
N CYS A 34 0.20 -2.16 -13.24
CA CYS A 34 -0.82 -3.19 -13.41
C CYS A 34 -0.65 -4.42 -12.49
N LEU A 35 -0.26 -4.21 -11.22
CA LEU A 35 -0.15 -5.28 -10.25
C LEU A 35 -1.52 -5.93 -9.99
N ASP A 36 -1.51 -7.25 -9.82
CA ASP A 36 -2.60 -8.05 -9.30
C ASP A 36 -2.33 -8.49 -7.85
N GLU A 37 -3.25 -9.27 -7.27
CA GLU A 37 -3.17 -9.70 -5.87
C GLU A 37 -1.90 -10.52 -5.57
N ASP A 38 -1.51 -11.42 -6.48
CA ASP A 38 -0.33 -12.27 -6.33
C ASP A 38 0.96 -11.45 -6.38
N SER A 39 1.05 -10.51 -7.32
CA SER A 39 2.19 -9.61 -7.46
C SER A 39 2.33 -8.67 -6.26
N MET A 40 1.21 -8.24 -5.67
CA MET A 40 1.19 -7.42 -4.46
C MET A 40 1.78 -8.16 -3.25
N GLY A 41 1.45 -9.45 -3.09
CA GLY A 41 2.04 -10.29 -2.04
C GLY A 41 3.53 -10.59 -2.25
N LEU A 42 3.94 -10.77 -3.51
CA LEU A 42 5.37 -10.91 -3.85
C LEU A 42 6.15 -9.65 -3.53
N LEU A 43 5.57 -8.46 -3.80
CA LEU A 43 6.20 -7.18 -3.53
C LEU A 43 6.53 -6.99 -2.04
N GLY A 44 5.59 -7.34 -1.15
CA GLY A 44 5.83 -7.26 0.30
C GLY A 44 6.98 -8.15 0.74
N ARG A 45 6.94 -9.44 0.36
CA ARG A 45 8.01 -10.40 0.69
C ARG A 45 9.38 -9.97 0.14
N ALA A 46 9.41 -9.38 -1.05
CA ALA A 46 10.64 -8.94 -1.67
C ALA A 46 11.25 -7.70 -1.00
N LEU A 47 10.42 -6.82 -0.42
CA LEU A 47 10.84 -5.52 0.11
C LEU A 47 10.50 -5.38 1.62
N PRO A 48 11.11 -6.19 2.50
CA PRO A 48 10.73 -6.21 3.92
C PRO A 48 11.02 -4.91 4.67
N LYS A 49 11.95 -4.07 4.18
CA LYS A 49 12.30 -2.76 4.78
C LYS A 49 11.57 -1.57 4.14
N LEU A 50 10.57 -1.83 3.30
CA LEU A 50 9.82 -0.78 2.64
C LEU A 50 9.02 0.01 3.68
N ALA A 51 9.36 1.28 3.83
CA ALA A 51 8.71 2.21 4.76
C ALA A 51 7.61 3.04 4.09
N VAL A 52 7.71 3.28 2.78
CA VAL A 52 6.73 4.06 2.02
C VAL A 52 6.38 3.37 0.72
N LEU A 53 5.09 3.12 0.51
CA LEU A 53 4.54 2.58 -0.73
C LEU A 53 3.52 3.54 -1.31
N ARG A 54 3.71 3.90 -2.58
CA ARG A 54 2.78 4.74 -3.35
C ARG A 54 2.33 3.98 -4.58
N LEU A 55 1.04 3.70 -4.66
CA LEU A 55 0.39 3.01 -5.77
C LEU A 55 -0.51 4.01 -6.49
N PHE A 56 -0.06 4.48 -7.64
CA PHE A 56 -0.70 5.53 -8.41
C PHE A 56 -1.22 5.00 -9.76
N ALA A 57 -2.35 5.53 -10.22
CA ALA A 57 -2.87 5.41 -11.58
C ALA A 57 -2.62 4.05 -12.25
N GLU A 58 -3.55 3.11 -12.09
CA GLU A 58 -3.45 1.76 -12.70
C GLU A 58 -2.22 0.96 -12.25
N SER A 59 -1.55 1.34 -11.17
CA SER A 59 -0.49 0.50 -10.56
C SER A 59 -1.04 -0.78 -9.95
N TYR A 60 -2.32 -0.81 -9.61
CA TYR A 60 -3.06 -1.99 -9.15
C TYR A 60 -4.38 -2.08 -9.92
N THR A 61 -4.70 -3.25 -10.45
CA THR A 61 -5.87 -3.46 -11.32
C THR A 61 -6.91 -4.40 -10.71
N GLY A 62 -6.58 -5.11 -9.63
CA GLY A 62 -7.50 -5.97 -8.90
C GLY A 62 -8.57 -5.20 -8.12
N SER A 63 -9.66 -5.90 -7.76
CA SER A 63 -10.74 -5.33 -6.94
C SER A 63 -10.50 -5.44 -5.44
N LYS A 64 -9.76 -6.45 -4.99
CA LYS A 64 -9.38 -6.63 -3.59
C LYS A 64 -7.86 -6.62 -3.49
N MET A 65 -7.30 -5.76 -2.66
CA MET A 65 -5.85 -5.69 -2.45
C MET A 65 -5.50 -6.33 -1.12
N ARG A 66 -4.75 -7.43 -1.17
CA ARG A 66 -4.20 -8.05 0.03
C ARG A 66 -2.78 -7.54 0.28
N CYS A 67 -2.61 -6.75 1.32
CA CYS A 67 -1.29 -6.24 1.72
C CYS A 67 -0.67 -7.22 2.72
N THR A 68 0.22 -8.10 2.26
CA THR A 68 0.97 -9.05 3.11
C THR A 68 2.47 -8.77 3.05
N GLY A 69 3.17 -9.00 4.15
CA GLY A 69 4.64 -8.92 4.18
C GLY A 69 5.21 -7.50 4.15
N PHE A 70 4.54 -6.53 4.76
CA PHE A 70 5.01 -5.13 4.83
C PHE A 70 5.34 -4.69 6.27
N PRO A 71 6.26 -5.39 6.97
CA PRO A 71 6.44 -5.21 8.41
C PRO A 71 6.95 -3.81 8.80
N GLU A 72 7.74 -3.14 7.96
CA GLU A 72 8.25 -1.79 8.22
C GLU A 72 7.41 -0.67 7.59
N LEU A 73 6.30 -0.98 6.91
CA LEU A 73 5.56 0.02 6.15
C LEU A 73 4.89 1.03 7.08
N ARG A 74 5.21 2.31 6.87
CA ARG A 74 4.71 3.45 7.66
C ARG A 74 3.74 4.32 6.88
N ILE A 75 3.89 4.42 5.56
CA ILE A 75 3.07 5.30 4.72
C ILE A 75 2.57 4.51 3.52
N LEU A 76 1.25 4.48 3.33
CA LEU A 76 0.60 3.89 2.17
C LEU A 76 -0.27 4.94 1.46
N LYS A 77 0.00 5.17 0.17
CA LYS A 77 -0.80 6.08 -0.67
C LYS A 77 -1.40 5.31 -1.85
N LEU A 78 -2.73 5.36 -1.98
CA LEU A 78 -3.51 4.67 -3.00
C LEU A 78 -4.26 5.70 -3.84
N TRP A 79 -3.76 6.01 -5.04
CA TRP A 79 -4.29 7.09 -5.86
C TRP A 79 -4.77 6.58 -7.22
N LYS A 80 -5.99 6.97 -7.63
CA LYS A 80 -6.54 6.67 -8.96
C LYS A 80 -6.59 5.17 -9.27
N LEU A 81 -6.87 4.34 -8.26
CA LEU A 81 -7.04 2.89 -8.40
C LEU A 81 -8.52 2.59 -8.67
N LYS A 82 -8.93 2.69 -9.95
CA LYS A 82 -10.33 2.73 -10.36
C LYS A 82 -11.14 1.48 -10.04
N ASN A 83 -10.48 0.32 -9.98
CA ASN A 83 -11.14 -0.98 -9.74
C ASN A 83 -11.13 -1.38 -8.27
N LEU A 84 -10.33 -0.73 -7.43
CA LEU A 84 -10.13 -1.15 -6.05
C LEU A 84 -11.39 -0.92 -5.23
N GLU A 85 -11.92 -1.99 -4.63
CA GLU A 85 -13.12 -2.00 -3.80
C GLU A 85 -12.81 -2.15 -2.31
N GLU A 86 -11.76 -2.90 -1.98
CA GLU A 86 -11.42 -3.29 -0.61
C GLU A 86 -9.90 -3.49 -0.45
N VAL A 87 -9.36 -3.01 0.67
CA VAL A 87 -8.00 -3.33 1.13
C VAL A 87 -8.11 -4.30 2.29
N ILE A 88 -7.44 -5.43 2.18
CA ILE A 88 -7.45 -6.54 3.14
C ILE A 88 -6.08 -6.58 3.82
N VAL A 89 -6.10 -6.56 5.16
CA VAL A 89 -4.90 -6.54 6.00
C VAL A 89 -5.10 -7.58 7.09
N GLU A 90 -4.22 -8.57 7.15
CA GLU A 90 -4.22 -9.55 8.23
C GLU A 90 -3.46 -9.03 9.45
N SER A 91 -3.63 -9.71 10.58
CA SER A 91 -3.02 -9.29 11.83
C SER A 91 -1.50 -9.30 11.73
N GLY A 92 -0.88 -8.12 11.87
CA GLY A 92 0.58 -7.97 11.90
C GLY A 92 1.21 -7.45 10.61
N ASP A 93 0.54 -7.61 9.45
CA ASP A 93 1.12 -7.32 8.13
C ASP A 93 1.47 -5.84 7.89
N MET A 94 0.76 -4.92 8.54
CA MET A 94 1.01 -3.47 8.47
C MET A 94 0.90 -2.83 9.87
N SER A 95 1.43 -3.53 10.88
CA SER A 95 1.40 -3.09 12.28
C SER A 95 2.08 -1.73 12.51
N ASN A 96 3.04 -1.34 11.67
CA ASN A 96 3.77 -0.07 11.76
C ASN A 96 3.18 1.05 10.88
N LEU A 97 2.00 0.89 10.30
CA LEU A 97 1.40 1.90 9.43
C LEU A 97 0.99 3.14 10.23
N HIS A 98 1.49 4.32 9.86
CA HIS A 98 1.22 5.60 10.52
C HIS A 98 0.29 6.49 9.69
N GLU A 99 0.46 6.49 8.37
CA GLU A 99 -0.29 7.32 7.43
C GLU A 99 -0.88 6.45 6.32
N MET A 100 -2.18 6.62 6.09
CA MET A 100 -2.85 6.08 4.91
C MET A 100 -3.57 7.20 4.14
N GLU A 101 -3.39 7.23 2.84
CA GLU A 101 -4.08 8.17 1.96
C GLU A 101 -4.79 7.42 0.84
N ILE A 102 -6.09 7.64 0.70
CA ILE A 102 -6.93 7.10 -0.35
C ILE A 102 -7.48 8.28 -1.16
N ARG A 103 -7.10 8.34 -2.44
CA ARG A 103 -7.46 9.45 -3.32
C ARG A 103 -7.98 8.97 -4.66
N GLU A 104 -9.15 9.45 -5.05
CA GLU A 104 -9.73 9.16 -6.38
C GLU A 104 -9.83 7.64 -6.64
N CYS A 105 -10.24 6.87 -5.62
CA CYS A 105 -10.54 5.43 -5.72
C CYS A 105 -12.07 5.25 -5.67
N PRO A 106 -12.78 5.44 -6.80
CA PRO A 106 -14.24 5.61 -6.83
C PRO A 106 -15.04 4.34 -6.58
N MET A 107 -14.41 3.16 -6.51
CA MET A 107 -15.08 1.89 -6.24
C MET A 107 -14.84 1.39 -4.81
N MET A 108 -13.95 2.05 -4.07
CA MET A 108 -13.57 1.61 -2.73
C MET A 108 -14.73 1.89 -1.76
N LYS A 109 -15.21 0.83 -1.09
CA LYS A 109 -16.38 0.88 -0.19
C LYS A 109 -16.07 0.36 1.20
N LYS A 110 -15.00 -0.42 1.36
CA LYS A 110 -14.64 -1.07 2.62
C LYS A 110 -13.24 -0.65 3.07
N PHE A 111 -13.15 -0.28 4.33
CA PHE A 111 -11.89 0.03 4.97
C PHE A 111 -11.33 -1.22 5.69
N PRO A 112 -10.01 -1.45 5.66
CA PRO A 112 -9.39 -2.51 6.44
C PRO A 112 -9.71 -2.35 7.93
N ARG A 113 -9.89 -3.47 8.64
CA ARG A 113 -10.18 -3.42 10.08
C ARG A 113 -9.05 -2.71 10.81
N VAL A 114 -9.38 -1.60 11.45
CA VAL A 114 -8.42 -0.67 12.09
C VAL A 114 -7.55 -1.35 13.14
N LYS A 115 -8.09 -2.37 13.84
CA LYS A 115 -7.32 -3.18 14.81
C LYS A 115 -6.07 -3.85 14.22
N HIS A 116 -5.97 -4.00 12.91
CA HIS A 116 -4.79 -4.53 12.21
C HIS A 116 -3.80 -3.43 11.77
N LEU A 117 -4.20 -2.16 11.86
CA LEU A 117 -3.42 -0.96 11.52
C LEU A 117 -2.93 -0.26 12.79
N GLY A 118 -2.29 -1.01 13.69
CA GLY A 118 -2.13 -0.66 15.11
C GLY A 118 -1.45 0.68 15.44
N MET A 119 -0.77 1.33 14.49
CA MET A 119 -0.12 2.63 14.68
C MET A 119 -0.70 3.76 13.83
N LEU A 120 -1.87 3.54 13.19
CA LEU A 120 -2.44 4.51 12.26
C LEU A 120 -2.86 5.79 12.98
N LYS A 121 -2.17 6.89 12.66
CA LYS A 121 -2.43 8.22 13.24
C LYS A 121 -3.16 9.12 12.28
N GLU A 122 -2.93 8.95 10.97
CA GLU A 122 -3.45 9.84 9.95
C GLU A 122 -4.09 9.05 8.81
N LEU A 123 -5.36 9.35 8.55
CA LEU A 123 -6.10 8.90 7.39
C LEU A 123 -6.55 10.11 6.57
N THR A 124 -6.21 10.15 5.28
CA THR A 124 -6.77 11.14 4.36
C THR A 124 -7.62 10.46 3.30
N LEU A 125 -8.86 10.91 3.16
CA LEU A 125 -9.80 10.47 2.13
C LEU A 125 -10.07 11.63 1.19
N THR A 126 -9.81 11.48 -0.11
CA THR A 126 -10.04 12.54 -1.10
C THR A 126 -10.79 12.01 -2.32
N ASN A 127 -11.95 12.59 -2.64
CA ASN A 127 -12.80 12.19 -3.77
C ASN A 127 -13.08 10.66 -3.77
N VAL A 128 -13.63 10.16 -2.67
CA VAL A 128 -14.01 8.74 -2.47
C VAL A 128 -15.52 8.60 -2.31
N LEU A 129 -16.04 7.37 -2.35
CA LEU A 129 -17.46 7.10 -2.10
C LEU A 129 -17.85 7.42 -0.65
N GLU A 130 -19.07 7.92 -0.48
CA GLU A 130 -19.64 8.17 0.85
C GLU A 130 -19.75 6.89 1.69
N ASP A 131 -19.97 5.73 1.05
CA ASP A 131 -20.01 4.43 1.73
C ASP A 131 -18.69 4.10 2.43
N LEU A 132 -17.55 4.43 1.81
CA LEU A 132 -16.24 4.24 2.44
C LEU A 132 -16.07 5.15 3.65
N VAL A 133 -16.55 6.39 3.57
CA VAL A 133 -16.49 7.34 4.69
C VAL A 133 -17.26 6.80 5.89
N LYS A 134 -18.51 6.36 5.67
CA LYS A 134 -19.33 5.74 6.72
C LYS A 134 -18.72 4.47 7.28
N ASP A 135 -18.00 3.70 6.45
CA ASP A 135 -17.28 2.52 6.90
C ASP A 135 -16.08 2.89 7.77
N VAL A 136 -15.31 3.91 7.38
CA VAL A 136 -14.21 4.44 8.17
C VAL A 136 -14.69 4.96 9.52
N GLU A 137 -15.74 5.77 9.57
CA GLU A 137 -16.31 6.31 10.82
C GLU A 137 -16.67 5.18 11.80
N ARG A 138 -17.46 4.19 11.34
CA ARG A 138 -17.84 3.03 12.16
C ARG A 138 -16.66 2.20 12.69
N ASN A 139 -15.53 2.20 11.97
CA ASN A 139 -14.34 1.43 12.36
C ASN A 139 -13.34 2.25 13.20
N LEU A 140 -13.34 3.58 13.08
CA LEU A 140 -12.41 4.48 13.78
C LEU A 140 -12.89 4.98 15.15
N ASP A 141 -14.19 4.86 15.47
CA ASP A 141 -14.82 5.34 16.72
C ASP A 141 -14.14 4.90 18.04
N ASN A 142 -13.12 4.03 17.98
CA ASN A 142 -12.38 3.52 19.15
C ASN A 142 -10.86 3.77 19.10
N GLN A 143 -10.33 4.60 18.20
CA GLN A 143 -8.90 4.86 18.08
C GLN A 143 -8.53 6.35 17.96
N ASN A 144 -7.35 6.72 18.50
CA ASN A 144 -6.76 8.07 18.40
C ASN A 144 -6.19 8.33 17.00
N THR A 145 -7.03 8.15 15.97
CA THR A 145 -6.68 8.34 14.56
C THR A 145 -7.37 9.58 14.03
N TYR A 146 -6.60 10.46 13.42
CA TYR A 146 -7.11 11.66 12.77
C TYR A 146 -7.54 11.33 11.33
N CYS A 147 -8.77 11.70 10.96
CA CYS A 147 -9.29 11.52 9.61
C CYS A 147 -9.60 12.87 8.95
N ARG A 148 -8.99 13.12 7.78
CA ARG A 148 -9.27 14.28 6.93
C ARG A 148 -10.04 13.84 5.69
N LYS A 149 -11.24 14.40 5.48
CA LYS A 149 -12.05 14.19 4.28
C LYS A 149 -11.98 15.41 3.37
N ASN A 150 -11.64 15.23 2.10
CA ASN A 150 -11.66 16.26 1.07
C ASN A 150 -12.61 15.82 -0.06
N ASN A 151 -13.72 16.51 -0.25
CA ASN A 151 -14.56 16.35 -1.45
C ASN A 151 -14.58 17.69 -2.19
N GLY A 152 -13.87 17.77 -3.32
CA GLY A 152 -13.69 19.05 -4.02
C GLY A 152 -12.93 20.11 -3.18
N ASN A 153 -13.46 21.34 -3.10
CA ASN A 153 -12.83 22.48 -2.41
C ASN A 153 -13.08 22.54 -0.89
N ALA A 154 -13.75 21.55 -0.30
CA ALA A 154 -14.03 21.54 1.14
C ALA A 154 -13.26 20.41 1.84
N ALA A 155 -12.40 20.79 2.78
CA ALA A 155 -11.73 19.90 3.71
C ALA A 155 -12.52 19.90 5.02
N PHE A 156 -12.94 18.72 5.47
CA PHE A 156 -13.59 18.53 6.77
C PHE A 156 -12.65 17.78 7.70
N LEU A 157 -12.45 18.35 8.88
CA LEU A 157 -11.72 17.73 9.98
C LEU A 157 -12.69 16.82 10.71
N ILE A 158 -12.44 15.51 10.71
CA ILE A 158 -13.17 14.58 11.57
C ILE A 158 -12.18 14.18 12.66
N LYS A 159 -12.31 14.84 13.81
CA LYS A 159 -11.70 14.35 15.05
C LYS A 159 -12.65 13.29 15.59
N VAL A 160 -12.27 12.02 15.42
CA VAL A 160 -12.99 10.91 16.02
C VAL A 160 -12.61 10.92 17.51
N SER A 161 -13.58 11.22 18.37
CA SER A 161 -13.43 11.35 19.82
C SER A 161 -14.40 10.45 20.54
#